data_AF-A0A1N5W8T1-F1
#
_entry.id   AF-A0A1N5W8T1-F1
#
_cell.length_a   1.000
_cell.length_b   1.000
_cell.length_c   1.000
_cell.angle_alpha   90.00
_cell.angle_beta   90.00
_cell.angle_gamma   90.00
#
_symmetry.space_group_name_H-M   'P 1'
#
loop_
_entity.id
_entity.type
_entity.pdbx_description
1 polymer ?
#
loop_
_entity_poly.entity_id
_entity_poly.type
_entity_poly.pdbx_seq_one_letter_code
_entity_poly.pdbx_strand_id
1 'polypeptide(L)'
;MDRAAPLSGIHRRLRLATAIGALLALLGTYIASTTGRADAAPGVNVIRVAEFPADCTYSHRLPDDPIIFPGLPGASHMHSFFGSTVTNAHTTLPDLVNSPTTCNPRTDVSSYWVPTLYNNNVPVEPAISTFYYLGEGVRADVVAATQPIPQGLRIVAGNAKATGPNESIARWSCLHAGQVPPSKNFVTCPAGTMLESYLDFPQCWNGRDLDSPDHKSHMAYPVNQACPSTHPVHVPKLRQVLRYPVNGNPAQFRLASGPGYTMHGDFFNAWPVAEMARRVQDCIRPVIKCGHDGRPI
;
A
#
# COMPACT_ATOMS: atom_id res chain seq x y z
N MET A 1 -41.75 -47.02 45.61
CA MET A 1 -42.77 -47.99 45.15
C MET A 1 -42.71 -47.96 43.63
N ASP A 2 -42.29 -48.96 42.88
CA ASP A 2 -41.82 -50.32 43.17
C ASP A 2 -41.02 -50.84 41.96
N ARG A 3 -39.92 -51.55 42.28
CA ARG A 3 -39.38 -52.83 41.73
C ARG A 3 -39.34 -53.02 40.19
N ALA A 4 -38.17 -53.18 39.55
CA ALA A 4 -37.18 -54.28 39.61
C ALA A 4 -37.64 -55.61 38.94
N ALA A 5 -36.95 -55.95 37.82
CA ALA A 5 -36.58 -57.20 37.12
C ALA A 5 -37.30 -58.56 37.40
N PRO A 6 -37.20 -59.56 36.48
CA PRO A 6 -36.03 -60.46 36.50
C PRO A 6 -35.55 -61.07 35.16
N LEU A 7 -34.36 -61.68 35.27
CA LEU A 7 -33.57 -62.47 34.32
C LEU A 7 -34.02 -63.94 34.19
N SER A 8 -33.69 -64.57 33.07
CA SER A 8 -33.43 -66.02 32.87
C SER A 8 -32.87 -66.19 31.44
N GLY A 9 -31.74 -66.80 31.10
CA GLY A 9 -30.96 -67.87 31.70
C GLY A 9 -31.06 -69.11 30.81
N ILE A 10 -29.96 -69.56 30.18
CA ILE A 10 -29.51 -70.97 30.06
C ILE A 10 -28.32 -71.11 29.08
N HIS A 11 -27.33 -71.82 29.59
CA HIS A 11 -26.02 -72.19 29.04
C HIS A 11 -26.05 -73.21 27.89
N ARG A 12 -25.00 -73.22 27.04
CA ARG A 12 -24.29 -74.47 26.69
C ARG A 12 -22.90 -74.28 26.06
N ARG A 13 -21.90 -74.69 26.85
CA ARG A 13 -20.73 -75.55 26.54
C ARG A 13 -19.58 -75.06 25.65
N LEU A 14 -18.43 -74.92 26.33
CA LEU A 14 -17.06 -75.01 25.81
C LEU A 14 -16.82 -76.25 24.93
N ARG A 15 -16.00 -76.06 23.88
CA ARG A 15 -14.99 -77.03 23.45
C ARG A 15 -13.69 -76.29 23.15
N LEU A 16 -12.66 -76.58 23.95
CA LEU A 16 -11.26 -76.31 23.65
C LEU A 16 -10.79 -77.27 22.55
N ALA A 17 -10.10 -76.76 21.55
CA ALA A 17 -9.12 -77.52 20.79
C ALA A 17 -7.93 -76.60 20.48
N THR A 18 -6.81 -76.90 21.11
CA THR A 18 -5.48 -76.35 20.87
C THR A 18 -4.92 -76.90 19.57
N ALA A 19 -4.39 -76.03 18.70
CA ALA A 19 -3.38 -76.41 17.71
C ALA A 19 -2.37 -75.25 17.57
N ILE A 20 -1.15 -75.55 17.99
CA ILE A 20 0.05 -74.72 17.85
C ILE A 20 0.60 -74.93 16.44
N GLY A 21 1.02 -73.84 15.78
CA GLY A 21 2.06 -73.88 14.76
C GLY A 21 1.68 -73.30 13.40
N ALA A 22 2.10 -72.06 13.15
CA ALA A 22 2.96 -71.67 12.03
C ALA A 22 3.00 -70.13 11.92
N LEU A 23 4.17 -69.57 12.26
CA LEU A 23 4.52 -68.19 12.00
C LEU A 23 4.76 -68.05 10.48
N LEU A 24 3.97 -67.22 9.80
CA LEU A 24 4.25 -66.79 8.44
C LEU A 24 4.03 -65.27 8.39
N ALA A 25 5.14 -64.55 8.45
CA ALA A 25 5.20 -63.13 8.19
C ALA A 25 4.88 -62.88 6.71
N LEU A 26 3.70 -62.32 6.44
CA LEU A 26 3.37 -61.72 5.16
C LEU A 26 3.26 -60.23 5.39
N LEU A 27 4.32 -59.50 5.00
CA LEU A 27 4.30 -58.05 4.83
C LEU A 27 3.22 -57.69 3.81
N GLY A 28 2.03 -57.33 4.29
CA GLY A 28 1.05 -56.61 3.50
C GLY A 28 1.51 -55.17 3.37
N THR A 29 1.95 -54.78 2.18
CA THR A 29 2.28 -53.41 1.83
C THR A 29 1.04 -52.52 1.98
N TYR A 30 1.06 -51.64 2.98
CA TYR A 30 0.17 -50.48 3.03
C TYR A 30 0.54 -49.57 1.85
N ILE A 31 -0.26 -49.56 0.79
CA ILE A 31 -0.20 -48.49 -0.20
C ILE A 31 -0.84 -47.28 0.48
N ALA A 32 -0.02 -46.44 1.10
CA ALA A 32 -0.41 -45.07 1.40
C ALA A 32 -0.69 -44.39 0.06
N SER A 33 -1.96 -44.18 -0.24
CA SER A 33 -2.39 -43.27 -1.30
C SER A 33 -1.87 -41.88 -0.94
N THR A 34 -0.68 -41.56 -1.45
CA THR A 34 -0.15 -40.22 -1.48
C THR A 34 -1.13 -39.42 -2.33
N THR A 35 -1.89 -38.55 -1.68
CA THR A 35 -2.54 -37.43 -2.36
C THR A 35 -1.45 -36.74 -3.17
N GLY A 36 -1.50 -36.90 -4.49
CA GLY A 36 -0.64 -36.18 -5.40
C GLY A 36 -0.68 -34.71 -5.01
N ARG A 37 0.50 -34.10 -4.88
CA ARG A 37 0.61 -32.65 -4.89
C ARG A 37 -0.22 -32.17 -6.06
N ALA A 38 -1.18 -31.29 -5.79
CA ALA A 38 -1.82 -30.52 -6.84
C ALA A 38 -0.69 -29.93 -7.69
N ASP A 39 -0.59 -30.38 -8.94
CA ASP A 39 0.31 -29.80 -9.90
C ASP A 39 -0.02 -28.31 -9.96
N ALA A 40 0.95 -27.48 -9.57
CA ALA A 40 0.87 -26.05 -9.74
C ALA A 40 0.57 -25.78 -11.22
N ALA A 41 -0.46 -24.98 -11.48
CA ALA A 41 -0.76 -24.50 -12.82
C ALA A 41 0.51 -23.96 -13.50
N PRO A 42 0.66 -24.09 -14.83
CA PRO A 42 1.86 -23.69 -15.55
C PRO A 42 2.28 -22.28 -15.13
N GLY A 43 3.50 -22.19 -14.60
CA GLY A 43 3.98 -21.03 -13.88
C GLY A 43 3.93 -19.77 -14.72
N VAL A 44 3.06 -18.83 -14.34
CA VAL A 44 3.27 -17.42 -14.64
C VAL A 44 4.66 -17.09 -14.10
N ASN A 45 5.58 -16.65 -14.97
CA ASN A 45 6.89 -16.15 -14.56
C ASN A 45 6.67 -14.83 -13.80
N VAL A 46 6.26 -14.94 -12.53
CA VAL A 46 5.93 -13.80 -11.69
C VAL A 46 7.20 -13.03 -11.31
N ILE A 47 7.14 -11.71 -11.45
CA ILE A 47 8.20 -10.81 -11.01
C ILE A 47 8.13 -10.70 -9.48
N ARG A 48 9.25 -10.98 -8.80
CA ARG A 48 9.34 -11.02 -7.32
C ARG A 48 9.58 -9.64 -6.71
N VAL A 49 8.55 -8.81 -6.71
CA VAL A 49 8.55 -7.49 -6.05
C VAL A 49 7.19 -7.29 -5.39
N ALA A 50 7.13 -7.01 -4.09
CA ALA A 50 5.86 -6.71 -3.42
C ALA A 50 5.33 -5.33 -3.87
N GLU A 51 4.56 -5.28 -4.96
CA GLU A 51 4.15 -4.02 -5.59
C GLU A 51 2.81 -4.15 -6.34
N PHE A 52 1.99 -3.09 -6.27
CA PHE A 52 1.00 -2.80 -7.31
C PHE A 52 0.90 -1.28 -7.54
N PRO A 53 0.68 -0.83 -8.79
CA PRO A 53 0.56 0.60 -9.11
C PRO A 53 -0.91 1.08 -9.17
N ALA A 54 -1.08 2.37 -8.93
CA ALA A 54 -2.20 3.18 -9.40
C ALA A 54 -1.66 4.40 -10.16
N ASP A 55 -1.99 4.52 -11.44
CA ASP A 55 -1.64 5.71 -12.23
C ASP A 55 -2.83 6.66 -12.22
N CYS A 56 -2.68 7.85 -11.65
CA CYS A 56 -3.78 8.80 -11.51
C CYS A 56 -3.40 10.13 -12.12
N THR A 57 -3.99 10.47 -13.27
CA THR A 57 -3.69 11.74 -13.94
C THR A 57 -4.16 12.94 -13.12
N TYR A 58 -3.60 14.11 -13.39
CA TYR A 58 -4.08 15.38 -12.82
C TYR A 58 -5.60 15.51 -12.96
N SER A 59 -6.23 15.96 -11.88
CA SER A 59 -7.68 16.22 -11.81
C SER A 59 -7.95 17.72 -11.88
N HIS A 60 -7.57 18.46 -10.83
CA HIS A 60 -7.79 19.89 -10.71
C HIS A 60 -6.82 20.50 -9.69
N ARG A 61 -6.89 21.83 -9.49
CA ARG A 61 -6.12 22.56 -8.49
C ARG A 61 -7.05 23.39 -7.60
N LEU A 62 -6.80 23.41 -6.29
CA LEU A 62 -7.50 24.29 -5.33
C LEU A 62 -6.55 24.68 -4.19
N PRO A 63 -6.71 25.87 -3.58
CA PRO A 63 -6.03 26.26 -2.35
C PRO A 63 -6.67 25.62 -1.09
N ASP A 64 -7.00 24.33 -1.17
CA ASP A 64 -7.78 23.60 -0.18
C ASP A 64 -7.00 22.42 0.39
N ASP A 65 -7.30 22.03 1.63
CA ASP A 65 -6.80 20.80 2.23
C ASP A 65 -7.83 20.23 3.23
N PRO A 66 -8.58 19.17 2.88
CA PRO A 66 -9.60 18.60 3.77
C PRO A 66 -9.01 17.81 4.95
N ILE A 67 -7.70 17.55 5.00
CA ILE A 67 -7.04 16.94 6.16
C ILE A 67 -6.63 18.04 7.13
N ILE A 68 -5.83 19.01 6.67
CA ILE A 68 -5.22 20.04 7.50
C ILE A 68 -6.19 21.18 7.84
N PHE A 69 -7.07 21.56 6.91
CA PHE A 69 -8.01 22.67 7.05
C PHE A 69 -9.45 22.26 6.70
N PRO A 70 -10.02 21.25 7.38
CA PRO A 70 -11.34 20.73 7.06
C PRO A 70 -12.40 21.82 7.16
N GLY A 71 -13.18 21.98 6.10
CA GLY A 71 -14.28 22.94 6.00
C GLY A 71 -13.86 24.40 5.78
N LEU A 72 -12.58 24.67 5.48
CA LEU A 72 -12.05 26.02 5.28
C LEU A 72 -11.51 26.20 3.84
N PRO A 73 -12.37 26.51 2.86
CA PRO A 73 -11.93 26.80 1.49
C PRO A 73 -10.90 27.93 1.43
N GLY A 74 -9.84 27.74 0.66
CA GLY A 74 -8.78 28.73 0.47
C GLY A 74 -7.81 28.91 1.64
N ALA A 75 -7.92 28.10 2.69
CA ALA A 75 -7.04 28.19 3.86
C ALA A 75 -5.64 27.59 3.62
N SER A 76 -5.45 26.81 2.56
CA SER A 76 -4.16 26.19 2.22
C SER A 76 -3.43 26.94 1.11
N HIS A 77 -2.17 26.59 0.86
CA HIS A 77 -1.52 26.91 -0.41
C HIS A 77 -2.16 26.11 -1.56
N MET A 78 -1.85 26.46 -2.80
CA MET A 78 -2.36 25.76 -3.97
C MET A 78 -1.91 24.29 -4.00
N HIS A 79 -2.85 23.38 -4.06
CA HIS A 79 -2.63 21.95 -4.25
C HIS A 79 -3.05 21.52 -5.66
N SER A 80 -2.29 20.61 -6.26
CA SER A 80 -2.71 19.82 -7.42
C SER A 80 -3.24 18.47 -6.94
N PHE A 81 -4.47 18.12 -7.34
CA PHE A 81 -5.19 16.91 -6.90
C PHE A 81 -5.17 15.81 -7.97
N PHE A 82 -5.15 14.55 -7.53
CA PHE A 82 -5.14 13.33 -8.34
C PHE A 82 -6.11 12.30 -7.75
N GLY A 83 -6.58 11.37 -8.59
CA GLY A 83 -7.55 10.36 -8.21
C GLY A 83 -8.96 10.93 -8.23
N SER A 84 -9.62 10.96 -7.07
CA SER A 84 -10.95 11.57 -6.92
C SER A 84 -11.06 12.94 -7.60
N THR A 85 -12.13 13.16 -8.36
CA THR A 85 -12.36 14.42 -9.08
C THR A 85 -13.14 15.46 -8.28
N VAL A 86 -13.59 15.12 -7.07
CA VAL A 86 -14.46 15.98 -6.26
C VAL A 86 -13.78 16.62 -5.05
N THR A 87 -12.50 16.29 -4.82
CA THR A 87 -11.78 16.73 -3.61
C THR A 87 -11.73 18.25 -3.48
N ASN A 88 -12.06 18.76 -2.30
CA ASN A 88 -12.02 20.17 -1.89
C ASN A 88 -12.03 20.25 -0.35
N ALA A 89 -12.03 21.45 0.23
CA ALA A 89 -11.96 21.64 1.68
C ALA A 89 -13.08 20.93 2.49
N HIS A 90 -14.23 20.64 1.90
CA HIS A 90 -15.35 19.96 2.57
C HIS A 90 -15.38 18.44 2.37
N THR A 91 -14.42 17.87 1.63
CA THR A 91 -14.47 16.47 1.24
C THR A 91 -14.39 15.52 2.43
N THR A 92 -15.34 14.58 2.46
CA THR A 92 -15.43 13.49 3.43
C THR A 92 -15.23 12.14 2.75
N LEU A 93 -15.10 11.07 3.54
CA LEU A 93 -14.97 9.72 2.99
C LEU A 93 -16.17 9.31 2.10
N PRO A 94 -17.44 9.56 2.50
CA PRO A 94 -18.59 9.31 1.62
C PRO A 94 -18.49 10.00 0.26
N ASP A 95 -17.94 11.22 0.20
CA ASP A 95 -17.76 11.93 -1.07
C ASP A 95 -16.76 11.20 -1.97
N LEU A 96 -15.63 10.75 -1.40
CA LEU A 96 -14.61 9.99 -2.13
C LEU A 96 -15.13 8.63 -2.61
N VAL A 97 -15.84 7.88 -1.76
CA VAL A 97 -16.37 6.55 -2.12
C VAL A 97 -17.35 6.61 -3.30
N ASN A 98 -18.03 7.75 -3.48
CA ASN A 98 -18.97 7.98 -4.58
C ASN A 98 -18.37 8.82 -5.72
N SER A 99 -17.07 9.12 -5.67
CA SER A 99 -16.40 10.02 -6.60
C SER A 99 -16.03 9.32 -7.91
N PRO A 100 -16.15 10.00 -9.07
CA PRO A 100 -15.37 9.65 -10.23
C PRO A 100 -13.87 9.79 -9.94
N THR A 101 -13.04 8.98 -10.59
CA THR A 101 -11.59 9.01 -10.40
C THR A 101 -10.86 9.29 -11.71
N THR A 102 -9.62 9.79 -11.63
CA THR A 102 -8.66 9.81 -12.74
C THR A 102 -7.74 8.59 -12.74
N CYS A 103 -7.84 7.72 -11.73
CA CYS A 103 -6.95 6.58 -11.56
C CYS A 103 -7.21 5.44 -12.54
N ASN A 104 -6.13 4.76 -12.91
CA ASN A 104 -6.09 3.38 -13.35
C ASN A 104 -5.41 2.57 -12.22
N PRO A 105 -6.08 1.60 -11.58
CA PRO A 105 -7.42 1.12 -11.87
C PRO A 105 -8.53 2.11 -11.46
N ARG A 106 -9.65 2.06 -12.18
CA ARG A 106 -10.84 2.90 -11.91
C ARG A 106 -11.50 2.62 -10.56
N THR A 107 -11.16 1.51 -9.92
CA THR A 107 -11.64 1.16 -8.58
C THR A 107 -10.98 1.98 -7.48
N ASP A 108 -9.83 2.60 -7.74
CA ASP A 108 -9.23 3.53 -6.80
C ASP A 108 -9.92 4.90 -6.87
N VAL A 109 -10.77 5.16 -5.88
CA VAL A 109 -11.48 6.44 -5.72
C VAL A 109 -10.87 7.30 -4.60
N SER A 110 -9.65 6.95 -4.16
CA SER A 110 -8.90 7.75 -3.18
C SER A 110 -8.50 9.10 -3.76
N SER A 111 -8.14 10.02 -2.87
CA SER A 111 -7.59 11.32 -3.25
C SER A 111 -6.13 11.43 -2.85
N TYR A 112 -5.32 11.99 -3.75
CA TYR A 112 -3.92 12.32 -3.52
C TYR A 112 -3.69 13.78 -3.90
N TRP A 113 -2.92 14.53 -3.12
CA TRP A 113 -2.57 15.89 -3.51
C TRP A 113 -1.18 16.30 -3.02
N VAL A 114 -0.63 17.30 -3.72
CA VAL A 114 0.72 17.84 -3.50
C VAL A 114 0.70 19.34 -3.73
N PRO A 115 1.66 20.11 -3.17
CA PRO A 115 1.78 21.52 -3.50
C PRO A 115 2.05 21.69 -5.00
N THR A 116 1.28 22.53 -5.67
CA THR A 116 1.41 22.73 -7.12
C THR A 116 2.82 23.21 -7.47
N LEU A 117 3.44 22.55 -8.45
CA LEU A 117 4.70 23.00 -9.02
C LEU A 117 4.46 24.20 -9.95
N TYR A 118 5.35 25.17 -9.92
CA TYR A 118 5.39 26.30 -10.84
C TYR A 118 6.74 26.37 -11.54
N ASN A 119 6.72 26.72 -12.82
CA ASN A 119 7.88 27.13 -13.60
C ASN A 119 7.66 28.57 -14.06
N ASN A 120 8.50 29.51 -13.63
CA ASN A 120 8.32 30.95 -13.88
C ASN A 120 6.91 31.45 -13.52
N ASN A 121 6.40 31.03 -12.35
CA ASN A 121 5.05 31.33 -11.85
C ASN A 121 3.89 30.79 -12.69
N VAL A 122 4.15 30.00 -13.74
CA VAL A 122 3.12 29.26 -14.45
C VAL A 122 3.00 27.87 -13.81
N PRO A 123 1.79 27.43 -13.41
CA PRO A 123 1.63 26.08 -12.87
C PRO A 123 2.03 25.00 -13.88
N VAL A 124 2.59 23.92 -13.37
CA VAL A 124 3.03 22.76 -14.16
C VAL A 124 2.39 21.52 -13.60
N GLU A 125 1.54 20.88 -14.40
CA GLU A 125 1.00 19.57 -14.04
C GLU A 125 1.98 18.46 -14.43
N PRO A 126 2.07 17.39 -13.62
CA PRO A 126 2.86 16.24 -14.00
C PRO A 126 2.24 15.56 -15.23
N ALA A 127 3.10 15.16 -16.17
CA ALA A 127 2.71 14.36 -17.32
C ALA A 127 2.46 12.89 -16.95
N ILE A 128 3.12 12.42 -15.88
CA ILE A 128 2.97 11.07 -15.34
C ILE A 128 2.89 11.17 -13.82
N SER A 129 1.90 10.51 -13.25
CA SER A 129 1.65 10.44 -11.82
C SER A 129 1.35 9.00 -11.44
N THR A 130 2.28 8.35 -10.75
CA THR A 130 2.14 6.97 -10.30
C THR A 130 2.23 6.89 -8.79
N PHE A 131 1.28 6.18 -8.20
CA PHE A 131 1.18 5.87 -6.79
C PHE A 131 1.44 4.37 -6.63
N TYR A 132 2.65 4.02 -6.17
CA TYR A 132 3.02 2.64 -5.93
C TYR A 132 2.67 2.22 -4.52
N TYR A 133 2.02 1.08 -4.38
CA TYR A 133 1.82 0.40 -3.12
C TYR A 133 2.85 -0.71 -2.99
N LEU A 134 3.75 -0.58 -2.01
CA LEU A 134 4.97 -1.37 -1.90
C LEU A 134 5.03 -2.13 -0.57
N GLY A 135 5.58 -3.34 -0.60
CA GLY A 135 5.96 -4.09 0.61
C GLY A 135 7.41 -3.87 1.06
N GLU A 136 8.19 -3.01 0.40
CA GLU A 136 9.61 -2.83 0.69
C GLU A 136 9.90 -1.98 1.95
N GLY A 137 11.16 -2.00 2.40
CA GLY A 137 11.64 -1.16 3.52
C GLY A 137 11.46 -1.82 4.90
N VAL A 138 10.94 -3.05 4.94
CA VAL A 138 10.83 -3.88 6.13
C VAL A 138 11.30 -5.31 5.83
N ARG A 139 11.53 -6.11 6.88
CA ARG A 139 11.92 -7.51 6.73
C ARG A 139 10.80 -8.36 6.12
N ALA A 140 11.17 -9.49 5.52
CA ALA A 140 10.22 -10.39 4.85
C ALA A 140 9.07 -10.89 5.75
N ASP A 141 9.34 -11.14 7.04
CA ASP A 141 8.29 -11.52 8.01
C ASP A 141 7.24 -10.42 8.20
N VAL A 142 7.68 -9.16 8.19
CA VAL A 142 6.78 -7.99 8.29
C VAL A 142 5.98 -7.81 7.00
N VAL A 143 6.60 -8.03 5.83
CA VAL A 143 5.89 -8.01 4.53
C VAL A 143 4.78 -9.06 4.51
N ALA A 144 5.07 -10.29 4.95
CA ALA A 144 4.10 -11.38 5.00
C ALA A 144 2.92 -11.08 5.95
N ALA A 145 3.15 -10.26 6.99
CA ALA A 145 2.14 -9.84 7.96
C ALA A 145 1.41 -8.54 7.61
N THR A 146 1.69 -7.92 6.45
CA THR A 146 1.11 -6.63 6.03
C THR A 146 -0.41 -6.65 6.09
N GLN A 147 -1.02 -5.62 6.67
CA GLN A 147 -2.46 -5.43 6.71
C GLN A 147 -2.93 -4.49 5.59
N PRO A 148 -4.16 -4.63 5.09
CA PRO A 148 -4.75 -3.69 4.13
C PRO A 148 -4.80 -2.27 4.72
N ILE A 149 -4.62 -1.25 3.89
CA ILE A 149 -4.80 0.15 4.34
C ILE A 149 -6.28 0.35 4.71
N PRO A 150 -6.61 0.75 5.95
CA PRO A 150 -7.99 1.01 6.35
C PRO A 150 -8.63 2.11 5.51
N GLN A 151 -9.87 1.89 5.05
CA GLN A 151 -10.63 2.93 4.35
C GLN A 151 -10.85 4.12 5.29
N GLY A 152 -10.62 5.33 4.79
CA GLY A 152 -10.67 6.57 5.55
C GLY A 152 -9.37 6.98 6.24
N LEU A 153 -8.30 6.16 6.16
CA LEU A 153 -6.98 6.57 6.64
C LEU A 153 -6.49 7.81 5.88
N ARG A 154 -6.05 8.83 6.62
CA ARG A 154 -5.49 10.08 6.11
C ARG A 154 -4.00 10.13 6.44
N ILE A 155 -3.14 10.36 5.46
CA ILE A 155 -1.69 10.41 5.70
C ILE A 155 -1.11 11.66 5.07
N VAL A 156 -0.33 12.41 5.86
CA VAL A 156 0.47 13.55 5.39
C VAL A 156 1.96 13.24 5.49
N ALA A 157 2.61 13.03 4.34
CA ALA A 157 4.06 12.78 4.25
C ALA A 157 4.82 14.06 3.86
N GLY A 158 6.09 14.16 4.25
CA GLY A 158 6.90 15.36 3.99
C GLY A 158 6.63 16.51 4.95
N ASN A 159 7.14 17.69 4.59
CA ASN A 159 7.15 18.85 5.47
C ASN A 159 6.95 20.16 4.68
N ALA A 160 5.72 20.66 4.67
CA ALA A 160 5.36 21.93 4.03
C ALA A 160 6.08 23.16 4.64
N LYS A 161 6.58 23.04 5.88
CA LYS A 161 7.24 24.11 6.63
C LYS A 161 8.75 23.95 6.70
N ALA A 162 9.32 23.03 5.91
CA ALA A 162 10.76 22.79 5.92
C ALA A 162 11.52 24.08 5.65
N THR A 163 12.50 24.41 6.48
CA THR A 163 13.37 25.59 6.28
C THR A 163 14.64 25.26 5.52
N GLY A 164 14.90 23.97 5.28
CA GLY A 164 16.00 23.51 4.46
C GLY A 164 15.95 22.00 4.16
N PRO A 165 16.88 21.51 3.31
CA PRO A 165 16.92 20.11 2.87
C PRO A 165 16.96 19.07 4.00
N ASN A 166 17.57 19.38 5.14
CA ASN A 166 17.71 18.40 6.24
C ASN A 166 16.37 18.01 6.88
N GLU A 167 15.35 18.87 6.77
CA GLU A 167 14.00 18.64 7.30
C GLU A 167 13.06 17.96 6.29
N SER A 168 13.57 17.64 5.10
CA SER A 168 12.80 17.06 4.01
C SER A 168 13.12 15.59 3.80
N ILE A 169 12.11 14.86 3.34
CA ILE A 169 12.23 13.48 2.83
C ILE A 169 12.01 13.42 1.32
N ALA A 170 11.77 14.57 0.68
CA ALA A 170 11.57 14.65 -0.75
C ALA A 170 12.83 14.19 -1.48
N ARG A 171 12.63 13.59 -2.65
CA ARG A 171 13.70 13.28 -3.58
C ARG A 171 13.33 13.82 -4.95
N TRP A 172 14.19 14.67 -5.48
CA TRP A 172 14.13 15.21 -6.82
C TRP A 172 15.26 14.62 -7.67
N SER A 173 14.93 14.20 -8.89
CA SER A 173 15.88 13.68 -9.88
C SER A 173 15.40 14.02 -11.29
N CYS A 174 16.10 13.49 -12.30
CA CYS A 174 15.75 13.69 -13.70
C CYS A 174 15.48 12.33 -14.36
N LEU A 175 14.29 12.17 -14.94
CA LEU A 175 13.91 10.97 -15.68
C LEU A 175 14.85 10.78 -16.87
N HIS A 176 15.33 9.55 -17.09
CA HIS A 176 16.31 9.20 -18.13
C HIS A 176 17.67 9.92 -18.02
N ALA A 177 18.00 10.51 -16.87
CA ALA A 177 19.30 11.14 -16.62
C ALA A 177 19.89 10.72 -15.28
N GLY A 178 20.21 9.43 -15.13
CA GLY A 178 20.76 8.82 -13.91
C GLY A 178 22.13 9.36 -13.48
N GLN A 179 22.83 10.07 -14.36
CA GLN A 179 24.06 10.79 -14.04
C GLN A 179 23.84 12.03 -13.16
N VAL A 180 22.61 12.57 -13.09
CA VAL A 180 22.28 13.70 -12.21
C VAL A 180 22.06 13.18 -10.81
N PRO A 181 22.87 13.59 -9.81
CA PRO A 181 22.68 13.16 -8.44
C PRO A 181 21.31 13.62 -7.92
N PRO A 182 20.53 12.74 -7.27
CA PRO A 182 19.28 13.13 -6.65
C PRO A 182 19.52 14.11 -5.50
N SER A 183 18.55 14.97 -5.23
CA SER A 183 18.61 15.97 -4.16
C SER A 183 17.28 16.06 -3.41
N LYS A 184 17.31 16.63 -2.20
CA LYS A 184 16.09 16.97 -1.46
C LYS A 184 15.48 18.31 -1.89
N ASN A 185 16.15 19.03 -2.77
CA ASN A 185 15.64 20.22 -3.46
C ASN A 185 15.70 19.99 -4.98
N PHE A 186 15.12 20.89 -5.76
CA PHE A 186 15.15 20.80 -7.23
C PHE A 186 16.58 20.61 -7.77
N VAL A 187 16.66 19.86 -8.87
CA VAL A 187 17.91 19.57 -9.59
C VAL A 187 17.86 20.17 -10.99
N THR A 188 19.03 20.45 -11.55
CA THR A 188 19.16 20.86 -12.95
C THR A 188 19.02 19.65 -13.85
N CYS A 189 17.95 19.58 -14.63
CA CYS A 189 17.71 18.47 -15.55
C CYS A 189 18.18 18.79 -16.98
N PRO A 190 18.86 17.85 -17.67
CA PRO A 190 19.25 18.03 -19.08
C PRO A 190 18.05 18.25 -20.01
N ALA A 191 18.28 18.92 -21.14
CA ALA A 191 17.26 19.05 -22.17
C ALA A 191 16.75 17.67 -22.64
N GLY A 192 15.45 17.57 -22.91
CA GLY A 192 14.80 16.31 -23.31
C GLY A 192 14.49 15.34 -22.16
N THR A 193 14.82 15.71 -20.92
CA THR A 193 14.47 14.95 -19.71
C THR A 193 13.32 15.62 -18.95
N MET A 194 12.83 14.95 -17.90
CA MET A 194 11.77 15.46 -17.03
C MET A 194 12.25 15.53 -15.59
N LEU A 195 11.88 16.61 -14.89
CA LEU A 195 12.01 16.67 -13.44
C LEU A 195 11.10 15.61 -12.80
N GLU A 196 11.64 14.81 -11.90
CA GLU A 196 10.94 13.72 -11.22
C GLU A 196 10.99 13.91 -9.71
N SER A 197 9.86 13.76 -9.03
CA SER A 197 9.76 13.78 -7.58
C SER A 197 9.34 12.40 -7.04
N TYR A 198 10.00 11.95 -5.98
CA TYR A 198 9.63 10.78 -5.20
C TYR A 198 9.30 11.21 -3.77
N LEU A 199 8.22 10.67 -3.23
CA LEU A 199 7.85 10.84 -1.83
C LEU A 199 7.34 9.52 -1.26
N ASP A 200 8.04 9.02 -0.24
CA ASP A 200 7.64 7.83 0.50
C ASP A 200 6.78 8.25 1.70
N PHE A 201 5.59 7.68 1.81
CA PHE A 201 4.71 7.84 2.95
C PHE A 201 5.10 6.89 4.08
N PRO A 202 4.79 7.21 5.35
CA PRO A 202 4.98 6.27 6.45
C PRO A 202 4.07 5.04 6.27
N GLN A 203 4.56 3.88 6.68
CA GLN A 203 3.90 2.59 6.45
C GLN A 203 3.69 1.73 7.72
N CYS A 204 3.89 2.32 8.90
CA CYS A 204 3.58 1.71 10.17
C CYS A 204 2.44 2.48 10.84
N TRP A 205 1.28 1.86 10.94
CA TRP A 205 0.07 2.42 11.53
C TRP A 205 -0.06 2.00 13.00
N ASN A 206 -0.61 2.89 13.83
CA ASN A 206 -0.85 2.60 15.25
C ASN A 206 -1.96 1.55 15.51
N GLY A 207 -2.67 1.12 14.46
CA GLY A 207 -3.67 0.07 14.53
C GLY A 207 -5.06 0.55 14.99
N ARG A 208 -5.23 1.84 15.23
CA ARG A 208 -6.45 2.41 15.81
C ARG A 208 -6.98 3.64 15.07
N ASP A 209 -6.14 4.65 14.86
CA ASP A 209 -6.61 5.98 14.48
C ASP A 209 -6.49 6.20 12.97
N LEU A 210 -7.60 6.53 12.30
CA LEU A 210 -7.60 6.85 10.85
C LEU A 210 -7.01 8.24 10.55
N ASP A 211 -6.88 9.07 11.58
CA ASP A 211 -6.21 10.36 11.57
C ASP A 211 -5.85 10.75 13.01
N SER A 212 -4.88 11.62 13.20
CA SER A 212 -4.50 12.15 14.51
C SER A 212 -4.68 13.67 14.55
N PRO A 213 -4.75 14.32 15.74
CA PRO A 213 -4.91 15.77 15.82
C PRO A 213 -3.82 16.58 15.10
N ASP A 214 -2.63 16.00 14.92
CA ASP A 214 -1.51 16.58 14.17
C ASP A 214 -1.36 16.03 12.74
N HIS A 215 -2.31 15.17 12.32
CA HIS A 215 -2.37 14.48 11.03
C HIS A 215 -1.16 13.62 10.66
N LYS A 216 -0.29 13.32 11.64
CA LYS A 216 0.98 12.61 11.43
C LYS A 216 1.25 11.52 12.46
N SER A 217 1.00 11.75 13.75
CA SER A 217 1.41 10.86 14.85
C SER A 217 0.73 9.49 14.91
N HIS A 218 -0.31 9.24 14.11
CA HIS A 218 -0.90 7.90 13.97
C HIS A 218 -0.13 6.99 12.99
N MET A 219 0.84 7.55 12.26
CA MET A 219 1.73 6.84 11.34
C MET A 219 3.20 7.05 11.71
N ALA A 220 4.03 6.04 11.41
CA ALA A 220 5.47 6.10 11.58
C ALA A 220 6.20 5.45 10.40
N TYR A 221 7.46 5.86 10.22
CA TYR A 221 8.40 5.15 9.34
C TYR A 221 9.02 3.96 10.10
N PRO A 222 9.32 2.85 9.41
CA PRO A 222 10.07 1.75 10.00
C PRO A 222 11.43 2.19 10.52
N VAL A 223 11.87 1.53 11.60
CA VAL A 223 13.22 1.64 12.15
C VAL A 223 13.82 0.25 12.13
N ASN A 224 15.05 0.10 11.63
CA ASN A 224 15.73 -1.19 11.50
C ASN A 224 14.86 -2.26 10.81
N GLN A 225 14.21 -1.87 9.70
CA GLN A 225 13.34 -2.73 8.89
C GLN A 225 12.13 -3.31 9.66
N ALA A 226 11.71 -2.66 10.74
CA ALA A 226 10.57 -3.06 11.55
C ALA A 226 9.65 -1.87 11.83
N CYS A 227 8.38 -2.15 12.04
CA CYS A 227 7.51 -1.14 12.63
C CYS A 227 7.81 -0.95 14.13
N PRO A 228 7.86 0.30 14.63
CA PRO A 228 7.97 0.57 16.07
C PRO A 228 6.82 -0.09 16.85
N SER A 229 7.06 -0.42 18.12
CA SER A 229 6.02 -1.01 18.98
C SER A 229 4.80 -0.11 19.19
N THR A 230 4.97 1.21 19.05
CA THR A 230 3.88 2.20 19.07
C THR A 230 3.04 2.20 17.79
N HIS A 231 3.55 1.60 16.70
CA HIS A 231 2.93 1.56 15.38
C HIS A 231 2.95 0.14 14.80
N PRO A 232 2.38 -0.85 15.48
CA PRO A 232 2.68 -2.26 15.20
C PRO A 232 2.09 -2.79 13.89
N VAL A 233 1.19 -2.06 13.24
CA VAL A 233 0.49 -2.52 12.04
C VAL A 233 1.20 -2.03 10.78
N HIS A 234 1.95 -2.91 10.13
CA HIS A 234 2.50 -2.62 8.81
C HIS A 234 1.37 -2.59 7.76
N VAL A 235 1.33 -1.53 6.96
CA VAL A 235 0.45 -1.38 5.80
C VAL A 235 1.30 -1.20 4.53
N PRO A 236 0.78 -1.39 3.30
CA PRO A 236 1.55 -1.11 2.10
C PRO A 236 2.11 0.32 2.12
N LYS A 237 3.40 0.47 1.84
CA LYS A 237 4.03 1.78 1.68
C LYS A 237 3.53 2.43 0.40
N LEU A 238 2.91 3.59 0.53
CA LEU A 238 2.61 4.45 -0.60
C LEU A 238 3.88 5.22 -1.01
N ARG A 239 4.32 5.03 -2.25
CA ARG A 239 5.35 5.85 -2.89
C ARG A 239 4.70 6.64 -4.02
N GLN A 240 4.72 7.95 -3.89
CA GLN A 240 4.29 8.86 -4.94
C GLN A 240 5.47 9.19 -5.86
N VAL A 241 5.27 9.01 -7.17
CA VAL A 241 6.22 9.38 -8.21
C VAL A 241 5.53 10.29 -9.23
N LEU A 242 5.98 11.54 -9.30
CA LEU A 242 5.45 12.54 -10.23
C LEU A 242 6.55 12.97 -11.20
N ARG A 243 6.23 13.03 -12.49
CA ARG A 243 7.16 13.45 -13.55
C ARG A 243 6.60 14.66 -14.26
N TYR A 244 7.31 15.77 -14.14
CA TYR A 244 6.93 17.05 -14.69
C TYR A 244 7.65 17.28 -16.02
N PRO A 245 6.95 17.75 -17.07
CA PRO A 245 7.54 18.00 -18.39
C PRO A 245 8.38 19.30 -18.40
N VAL A 246 9.26 19.47 -17.41
CA VAL A 246 10.18 20.59 -17.27
C VAL A 246 11.60 20.08 -17.05
N ASN A 247 12.56 20.88 -17.51
CA ASN A 247 13.99 20.66 -17.34
C ASN A 247 14.72 22.01 -17.33
N GLY A 248 16.05 22.00 -17.23
CA GLY A 248 16.86 23.20 -17.19
C GLY A 248 17.06 23.76 -15.79
N ASN A 249 17.08 25.09 -15.67
CA ASN A 249 17.52 25.80 -14.47
C ASN A 249 16.49 25.72 -13.33
N PRO A 250 16.83 25.11 -12.17
CA PRO A 250 15.90 24.98 -11.05
C PRO A 250 15.53 26.29 -10.36
N ALA A 251 16.25 27.40 -10.63
CA ALA A 251 15.89 28.72 -10.11
C ALA A 251 14.51 29.22 -10.59
N GLN A 252 13.97 28.62 -11.66
CA GLN A 252 12.64 28.93 -12.18
C GLN A 252 11.54 28.13 -11.48
N PHE A 253 11.91 27.10 -10.71
CA PHE A 253 10.97 26.18 -10.08
C PHE A 253 10.65 26.60 -8.66
N ARG A 254 9.37 26.50 -8.30
CA ARG A 254 8.90 26.57 -6.91
C ARG A 254 7.67 25.71 -6.73
N LEU A 255 7.48 25.19 -5.53
CA LEU A 255 6.20 24.66 -5.08
C LEU A 255 5.32 25.82 -4.58
N ALA A 256 4.01 25.58 -4.50
CA ALA A 256 3.09 26.48 -3.81
C ALA A 256 3.51 26.71 -2.35
N SER A 257 4.12 25.69 -1.73
CA SER A 257 4.69 25.72 -0.38
C SER A 257 6.13 26.27 -0.30
N GLY A 258 6.72 26.77 -1.39
CA GLY A 258 8.08 27.31 -1.41
C GLY A 258 9.10 26.44 -2.16
N PRO A 259 10.36 26.33 -1.70
CA PRO A 259 11.40 25.55 -2.39
C PRO A 259 11.11 24.05 -2.46
N GLY A 260 11.81 23.30 -3.30
CA GLY A 260 11.56 21.87 -3.52
C GLY A 260 11.66 20.99 -2.27
N TYR A 261 12.39 21.43 -1.23
CA TYR A 261 12.45 20.72 0.05
C TYR A 261 11.16 20.83 0.88
N THR A 262 10.23 21.72 0.54
CA THR A 262 8.91 21.80 1.18
C THR A 262 7.88 20.85 0.57
N MET A 263 8.31 19.98 -0.35
CA MET A 263 7.47 18.92 -0.91
C MET A 263 6.88 18.07 0.21
N HIS A 264 5.58 17.88 0.10
CA HIS A 264 4.74 17.03 0.92
C HIS A 264 3.66 16.42 0.02
N GLY A 265 3.01 15.40 0.54
CA GLY A 265 1.95 14.71 -0.15
C GLY A 265 0.94 14.22 0.85
N ASP A 266 -0.30 14.27 0.43
CA ASP A 266 -1.46 14.01 1.24
C ASP A 266 -2.27 12.92 0.57
N PHE A 267 -2.72 11.97 1.37
CA PHE A 267 -3.46 10.81 0.90
C PHE A 267 -4.69 10.61 1.78
N PHE A 268 -5.86 10.55 1.15
CA PHE A 268 -7.10 10.19 1.81
C PHE A 268 -7.64 8.91 1.18
N ASN A 269 -7.46 7.79 1.87
CA ASN A 269 -7.75 6.46 1.36
C ASN A 269 -9.24 6.23 1.20
N ALA A 270 -9.69 5.92 -0.02
CA ALA A 270 -11.05 5.50 -0.30
C ALA A 270 -11.13 4.23 -1.14
N TRP A 271 -10.02 3.49 -1.30
CA TRP A 271 -10.04 2.16 -1.92
C TRP A 271 -11.17 1.30 -1.33
N PRO A 272 -11.92 0.55 -2.17
CA PRO A 272 -12.86 -0.45 -1.68
C PRO A 272 -12.14 -1.46 -0.78
N VAL A 273 -12.68 -1.68 0.41
CA VAL A 273 -12.05 -2.53 1.45
C VAL A 273 -11.65 -3.90 0.93
N ALA A 274 -12.54 -4.56 0.18
CA ALA A 274 -12.30 -5.88 -0.39
C ALA A 274 -11.18 -5.87 -1.45
N GLU A 275 -11.08 -4.81 -2.26
CA GLU A 275 -10.08 -4.73 -3.31
C GLU A 275 -8.68 -4.44 -2.74
N MET A 276 -8.58 -3.54 -1.76
CA MET A 276 -7.31 -3.33 -1.05
C MET A 276 -6.86 -4.62 -0.35
N ALA A 277 -7.78 -5.33 0.32
CA ALA A 277 -7.47 -6.60 0.98
C ALA A 277 -6.97 -7.66 -0.01
N ARG A 278 -7.64 -7.78 -1.16
CA ARG A 278 -7.25 -8.69 -2.23
C ARG A 278 -5.84 -8.37 -2.75
N ARG A 279 -5.52 -7.11 -3.05
CA ARG A 279 -4.18 -6.72 -3.54
C ARG A 279 -3.08 -6.96 -2.51
N VAL A 280 -3.36 -6.73 -1.22
CA VAL A 280 -2.41 -7.08 -0.16
C VAL A 280 -2.16 -8.59 -0.13
N GLN A 281 -3.21 -9.40 -0.27
CA GLN A 281 -3.13 -10.86 -0.29
C GLN A 281 -2.42 -11.42 -1.53
N ASP A 282 -2.69 -10.86 -2.71
CA ASP A 282 -2.26 -11.42 -3.99
C ASP A 282 -0.90 -10.86 -4.45
N CYS A 283 -0.54 -9.65 -4.02
CA CYS A 283 0.64 -8.92 -4.51
C CYS A 283 1.66 -8.68 -3.40
N ILE A 284 1.24 -8.08 -2.28
CA ILE A 284 2.18 -7.61 -1.26
C ILE A 284 2.73 -8.76 -0.41
N ARG A 285 1.86 -9.51 0.27
CA ARG A 285 2.26 -10.63 1.14
C ARG A 285 3.08 -11.72 0.44
N PRO A 286 2.74 -12.15 -0.80
CA PRO A 286 3.50 -13.18 -1.50
C PRO A 286 4.73 -12.63 -2.24
N VAL A 287 5.01 -11.33 -2.16
CA VAL A 287 6.12 -10.66 -2.85
C VAL A 287 6.03 -10.85 -4.36
N ILE A 288 4.93 -10.39 -4.95
CA ILE A 288 4.60 -10.52 -6.36
C ILE A 288 4.22 -9.15 -6.92
N LYS A 289 4.80 -8.82 -8.09
CA LYS A 289 4.44 -7.61 -8.80
C LYS A 289 3.09 -7.83 -9.44
N CYS A 290 2.16 -6.92 -9.22
CA CYS A 290 0.88 -6.91 -9.89
C CYS A 290 0.76 -5.72 -10.83
N GLY A 291 0.00 -5.92 -11.91
CA GLY A 291 -0.43 -4.83 -12.79
C GLY A 291 -1.54 -3.97 -12.17
N HIS A 292 -2.05 -3.01 -12.94
CA HIS A 292 -3.15 -2.13 -12.50
C HIS A 292 -4.43 -2.90 -12.19
N ASP A 293 -4.71 -4.01 -12.87
CA ASP A 293 -5.82 -4.91 -12.57
C ASP A 293 -5.64 -5.71 -11.25
N GLY A 294 -4.48 -5.56 -10.61
CA GLY A 294 -4.13 -6.24 -9.36
C GLY A 294 -3.89 -7.73 -9.57
N ARG A 295 -3.50 -8.16 -10.77
CA ARG A 295 -3.10 -9.54 -11.06
C ARG A 295 -1.58 -9.66 -11.21
N PRO A 296 -0.98 -10.80 -10.80
CA PRO A 296 0.44 -11.07 -10.98
C PRO A 296 0.94 -10.89 -12.41
N ILE A 297 2.12 -10.28 -12.56
CA ILE A 297 2.85 -10.10 -13.84
C ILE A 297 4.31 -10.54 -13.73
#